data_AF-A0A0F3MKX9-F1
#
_entry.id   AF-A0A0F3MKX9-F1
#
_cell.length_a   1.000
_cell.length_b   1.000
_cell.length_c   1.000
_cell.angle_alpha   90.00
_cell.angle_beta   90.00
_cell.angle_gamma   90.00
#
_symmetry.space_group_name_H-M   'P 1'
#
loop_
_entity.id
_entity.type
_entity.pdbx_description
1 polymer ?
#
loop_
_entity_poly.entity_id
_entity_poly.type
_entity_poly.pdbx_seq_one_letter_code
_entity_poly.pdbx_strand_id
1 'polypeptide(L)'
;MLSNNDYLELLKVVKENNCQIILAGDEKQLTSVERGGMFEVLANKFGSHVLTDIKRQSKNWSKEVARNFADDNVKSSLLLLKQHEGVKIDYTLEDSMSRLIKDWSQSKFHHMSVDYYSRNKE
;
A
#
# COMPACT_ATOMS: atom_id res chain seq x y z
N MET A 1 8.00 3.99 6.27
CA MET A 1 8.38 3.03 7.33
C MET A 1 9.40 3.69 8.25
N LEU A 2 9.38 3.35 9.54
CA LEU A 2 10.35 3.85 10.53
C LEU A 2 11.64 3.02 10.50
N SER A 3 12.78 3.66 10.71
CA SER A 3 14.04 2.95 10.93
C SER A 3 14.11 2.39 12.34
N ASN A 4 15.07 1.48 12.58
CA ASN A 4 15.30 0.93 13.91
C ASN A 4 15.77 2.00 14.91
N ASN A 5 16.48 3.04 14.42
CA ASN A 5 16.90 4.17 15.25
C ASN A 5 15.71 5.03 15.66
N ASP A 6 14.78 5.30 14.73
CA ASP A 6 13.55 6.04 15.04
C ASP A 6 12.72 5.30 16.08
N TYR A 7 12.60 3.97 15.97
CA TYR A 7 11.94 3.14 16.98
C TYR A 7 12.63 3.23 18.34
N LEU A 8 13.96 3.23 18.38
CA LEU A 8 14.70 3.34 19.64
C LEU A 8 14.39 4.66 20.35
N GLU A 9 14.44 5.78 19.62
CA GLU A 9 14.16 7.10 20.19
C GLU A 9 12.69 7.21 20.63
N LEU A 10 11.74 6.73 19.82
CA LEU A 10 10.32 6.71 20.17
C LEU A 10 10.07 5.92 21.46
N LEU A 11 10.64 4.72 21.58
CA LEU A 11 10.42 3.86 22.74
C LEU A 11 11.09 4.39 24.02
N LYS A 12 12.20 5.13 23.92
CA LYS A 12 12.79 5.86 25.06
C LYS A 12 11.81 6.91 25.59
N VAL A 13 11.27 7.75 24.72
CA VAL A 13 10.32 8.81 25.10
C VAL A 13 9.06 8.22 25.73
N VAL A 14 8.52 7.14 25.16
CA VAL A 14 7.35 6.42 25.71
C VAL A 14 7.63 5.92 27.12
N LYS A 15 8.82 5.35 27.36
CA LYS A 15 9.23 4.84 28.67
C LYS A 15 9.40 5.98 29.68
N GLU A 16 10.05 7.08 29.31
CA GLU A 16 10.28 8.22 30.20
C GLU A 16 8.99 8.90 30.64
N ASN A 17 7.96 8.87 29.79
CA ASN A 17 6.66 9.49 30.04
C ASN A 17 5.59 8.50 30.51
N ASN A 18 5.93 7.24 30.80
CA ASN A 18 4.99 6.19 31.21
C ASN A 18 3.75 6.07 30.31
N CYS A 19 3.94 6.19 28.99
CA CYS A 19 2.87 6.12 28.01
C CYS A 19 2.69 4.70 27.45
N GLN A 20 1.52 4.45 26.88
CA GLN A 20 1.27 3.26 26.05
C GLN A 20 1.43 3.63 24.58
N ILE A 21 1.90 2.67 23.77
CA ILE A 21 2.08 2.84 22.33
C ILE A 21 1.22 1.84 21.58
N ILE A 22 0.53 2.31 20.55
CA ILE A 22 -0.16 1.48 19.56
C ILE A 22 0.50 1.74 18.22
N LEU A 23 1.03 0.69 17.61
CA LEU A 23 1.65 0.74 16.29
C LEU A 23 0.63 0.25 15.24
N ALA A 24 0.55 0.97 14.13
CA ALA A 24 -0.26 0.59 12.98
C ALA A 24 0.58 0.71 11.70
N GLY A 25 0.54 -0.32 10.87
CA GLY A 25 1.40 -0.45 9.70
C GLY A 25 1.10 -1.74 8.95
N ASP A 26 1.89 -1.99 7.92
CA ASP A 26 1.81 -3.16 7.05
C ASP A 26 3.25 -3.66 6.83
N GLU A 27 3.55 -4.87 7.29
CA GLU A 27 4.85 -5.51 7.18
C GLU A 27 5.24 -5.85 5.73
N LYS A 28 4.26 -5.99 4.83
CA LYS A 28 4.50 -6.27 3.41
C LYS A 28 4.81 -5.03 2.59
N GLN A 29 4.69 -3.83 3.17
CA GLN A 29 5.11 -2.60 2.50
C GLN A 29 6.64 -2.50 2.39
N LEU A 30 7.09 -1.67 1.46
CA LEU A 30 8.52 -1.37 1.30
C LEU A 30 9.13 -0.94 2.64
N THR A 31 10.27 -1.55 2.96
CA THR A 31 11.02 -1.24 4.18
C THR A 31 11.47 0.21 4.21
N SER A 32 11.90 0.68 5.39
CA SER A 32 12.65 1.93 5.44
C SER A 32 13.87 1.86 4.51
N VAL A 33 14.29 3.01 4.00
CA VAL A 33 15.55 3.12 3.24
C VAL A 33 16.74 2.82 4.14
N GLU A 34 16.66 3.21 5.41
CA GLU A 34 17.57 2.76 6.46
C GLU A 34 17.21 1.35 6.94
N ARG A 35 18.00 0.78 7.87
CA ARG A 35 17.68 -0.51 8.49
C ARG A 35 16.32 -0.42 9.22
N GLY A 36 15.33 -1.12 8.68
CA GLY A 36 13.98 -1.25 9.23
C GLY A 36 13.64 -2.69 9.63
N GLY A 37 12.34 -3.00 9.67
CA GLY A 37 11.82 -4.35 9.96
C GLY A 37 11.34 -4.55 11.40
N MET A 38 11.54 -3.57 12.29
CA MET A 38 11.11 -3.69 13.69
C MET A 38 9.59 -3.80 13.89
N PHE A 39 8.78 -3.30 12.94
CA PHE A 39 7.32 -3.40 13.04
C PHE A 39 6.86 -4.86 13.14
N GLU A 40 7.31 -5.73 12.22
CA GLU A 40 6.97 -7.15 12.20
C GLU A 40 7.47 -7.87 13.47
N VAL A 41 8.70 -7.56 13.89
CA VAL A 41 9.29 -8.14 15.12
C VAL A 41 8.46 -7.78 16.36
N LEU A 42 8.03 -6.52 16.48
CA LEU A 42 7.22 -6.06 17.60
C LEU A 42 5.81 -6.66 17.56
N ALA A 43 5.18 -6.72 16.39
CA ALA A 43 3.88 -7.35 16.19
C ALA A 43 3.89 -8.84 16.60
N ASN A 44 4.92 -9.58 16.19
CA ASN A 44 5.08 -10.99 16.54
C ASN A 44 5.37 -11.19 18.04
N LYS A 45 6.11 -10.28 18.67
CA LYS A 45 6.49 -10.38 20.07
C LYS A 45 5.37 -10.01 21.04
N PHE A 46 4.60 -8.96 20.73
CA PHE A 46 3.60 -8.40 21.64
C PHE A 46 2.15 -8.75 21.24
N GLY A 47 1.96 -9.42 20.10
CA GLY A 47 0.66 -9.67 19.52
C GLY A 47 0.17 -8.48 18.68
N SER A 48 -0.70 -8.77 17.72
CA SER A 48 -1.28 -7.77 16.83
C SER A 48 -2.70 -8.16 16.43
N HIS A 49 -3.42 -7.18 15.86
CA HIS A 49 -4.71 -7.40 15.22
C HIS A 49 -4.61 -7.00 13.76
N VAL A 50 -5.08 -7.88 12.87
CA VAL A 50 -5.06 -7.66 11.42
C VAL A 50 -6.40 -7.07 10.97
N LEU A 51 -6.35 -5.95 10.27
CA LEU A 51 -7.53 -5.35 9.63
C LEU A 51 -7.75 -5.98 8.25
N THR A 52 -8.88 -6.66 8.06
CA THR A 52 -9.16 -7.43 6.83
C THR A 52 -10.22 -6.80 5.91
N ASP A 53 -10.94 -5.78 6.39
CA ASP A 53 -12.01 -5.14 5.62
C ASP A 53 -11.48 -4.06 4.66
N ILE A 54 -11.79 -4.23 3.37
CA ILE A 54 -11.35 -3.35 2.30
C ILE A 54 -12.42 -2.29 2.04
N LYS A 55 -12.06 -1.03 2.28
CA LYS A 55 -12.94 0.13 2.10
C LYS A 55 -12.70 0.93 0.81
N ARG A 56 -11.47 0.90 0.25
CA ARG A 56 -11.10 1.72 -0.91
C ARG A 56 -11.79 1.26 -2.21
N GLN A 57 -11.79 -0.04 -2.47
CA GLN A 57 -12.43 -0.63 -3.63
C GLN A 57 -13.93 -0.84 -3.36
N SER A 58 -14.80 -0.30 -4.20
CA SER A 58 -16.26 -0.46 -4.06
C SER A 58 -16.77 -1.78 -4.66
N LYS A 59 -16.15 -2.23 -5.76
CA LYS A 59 -16.55 -3.46 -6.47
C LYS A 59 -15.93 -4.70 -5.83
N ASN A 60 -16.71 -5.77 -5.67
CA ASN A 60 -16.27 -7.02 -5.04
C ASN A 60 -15.04 -7.64 -5.72
N TRP A 61 -15.03 -7.70 -7.06
CA TRP A 61 -13.88 -8.23 -7.81
C TRP A 61 -12.59 -7.41 -7.57
N SER A 62 -12.72 -6.10 -7.36
CA SER A 62 -11.57 -5.22 -7.12
C SER A 62 -11.04 -5.39 -5.69
N LYS A 63 -11.92 -5.65 -4.71
CA LYS A 63 -11.51 -6.08 -3.37
C LYS A 63 -10.80 -7.43 -3.41
N GLU A 64 -11.29 -8.37 -4.23
CA GLU A 64 -10.68 -9.69 -4.40
C GLU A 64 -9.29 -9.61 -5.03
N VAL A 65 -9.09 -8.77 -6.04
CA VAL A 65 -7.76 -8.46 -6.59
C VAL A 65 -6.80 -7.96 -5.50
N ALA A 66 -7.27 -7.03 -4.66
CA ALA A 66 -6.44 -6.49 -3.58
C ALA A 66 -6.08 -7.54 -2.52
N ARG A 67 -7.02 -8.42 -2.14
CA ARG A 67 -6.73 -9.55 -1.23
C ARG A 67 -5.73 -10.52 -1.83
N ASN A 68 -5.94 -10.92 -3.09
CA ASN A 68 -5.04 -11.84 -3.77
C ASN A 68 -3.62 -11.26 -3.87
N PHE A 69 -3.43 -9.95 -4.08
CA PHE A 69 -2.10 -9.35 -4.01
C PHE A 69 -1.53 -9.33 -2.59
N ALA A 70 -2.35 -9.04 -1.58
CA ALA A 70 -1.92 -9.10 -0.18
C ALA A 70 -1.50 -10.52 0.23
N ASP A 71 -2.09 -11.55 -0.38
CA ASP A 71 -1.80 -12.98 -0.12
C ASP A 71 -0.80 -13.59 -1.13
N ASP A 72 -0.06 -12.77 -1.87
CA ASP A 72 0.95 -13.20 -2.85
C ASP A 72 0.40 -14.07 -4.03
N ASN A 73 -0.92 -14.10 -4.22
CA ASN A 73 -1.62 -14.79 -5.30
C ASN A 73 -1.67 -13.95 -6.59
N VAL A 74 -0.50 -13.59 -7.11
CA VAL A 74 -0.32 -12.68 -8.26
C VAL A 74 -1.06 -13.19 -9.51
N LYS A 75 -1.02 -14.49 -9.78
CA LYS A 75 -1.65 -15.07 -10.98
C LYS A 75 -3.17 -14.84 -10.99
N SER A 76 -3.84 -15.10 -9.87
CA SER A 76 -5.30 -14.93 -9.78
C SER A 76 -5.68 -13.45 -9.88
N SER A 77 -4.90 -12.57 -9.25
CA SER A 77 -5.07 -11.11 -9.38
C SER A 77 -4.98 -10.64 -10.83
N LEU A 78 -3.97 -11.09 -11.58
CA LEU A 78 -3.77 -10.69 -12.97
C LEU A 78 -4.89 -11.21 -13.89
N LEU A 79 -5.38 -12.43 -13.65
CA LEU A 79 -6.53 -12.97 -14.38
C LEU A 79 -7.80 -12.17 -14.14
N LEU A 80 -8.12 -11.85 -12.87
CA LEU A 80 -9.27 -11.01 -12.52
C LEU A 80 -9.15 -9.60 -13.11
N LEU A 81 -7.97 -8.99 -13.03
CA LEU A 81 -7.71 -7.71 -13.68
C LEU A 81 -7.94 -7.77 -15.19
N LYS A 82 -7.48 -8.84 -15.86
CA LYS A 82 -7.68 -9.02 -17.30
C LYS A 82 -9.16 -9.18 -17.65
N GLN A 83 -9.90 -10.00 -16.88
CA GLN A 83 -11.34 -10.23 -17.08
C GLN A 83 -12.17 -8.95 -16.94
N HIS A 84 -11.72 -8.02 -16.10
CA HIS A 84 -12.38 -6.74 -15.85
C HIS A 84 -11.71 -5.55 -16.56
N GLU A 85 -10.90 -5.80 -17.60
CA GLU A 85 -10.20 -4.78 -18.40
C GLU A 85 -9.29 -3.84 -17.58
N GLY A 86 -8.93 -4.23 -16.36
CA GLY A 86 -8.06 -3.48 -15.45
C GLY A 86 -6.57 -3.63 -15.73
N VAL A 87 -6.20 -4.59 -16.58
CA VAL A 87 -4.85 -4.69 -17.17
C VAL A 87 -4.97 -5.12 -18.62
N LYS A 88 -4.17 -4.52 -19.48
CA LYS A 88 -4.06 -4.94 -20.87
C LYS A 88 -2.74 -5.71 -21.06
N ILE A 89 -2.80 -6.83 -21.78
CA ILE A 89 -1.65 -7.72 -22.03
C ILE A 89 -1.48 -7.84 -23.54
N ASP A 90 -0.28 -7.59 -24.07
CA ASP A 90 0.07 -7.85 -25.48
C ASP A 90 0.95 -9.10 -25.61
N TYR A 91 1.24 -9.48 -26.85
CA TYR A 91 2.03 -10.68 -27.16
C TYR A 91 3.51 -10.54 -26.77
N THR A 92 4.05 -9.32 -26.85
CA THR A 92 5.45 -9.05 -26.51
C THR A 92 5.59 -7.89 -25.53
N LEU A 93 6.76 -7.83 -24.87
CA LEU A 93 7.15 -6.70 -24.02
C LEU A 93 7.20 -5.39 -24.82
N GLU A 94 7.72 -5.43 -26.03
CA GLU A 94 7.84 -4.26 -26.92
C GLU A 94 6.48 -3.71 -27.32
N ASP A 95 5.54 -4.60 -27.69
CA ASP A 95 4.15 -4.21 -28.00
C ASP A 95 3.49 -3.58 -26.77
N SER A 96 3.68 -4.20 -25.59
CA SER A 96 3.14 -3.73 -24.32
C SER A 96 3.67 -2.34 -23.96
N MET A 97 4.97 -2.11 -24.11
CA MET A 97 5.60 -0.81 -23.85
C MET A 97 5.15 0.24 -24.85
N SER A 98 5.15 -0.09 -26.14
CA SER A 98 4.74 0.83 -27.21
C SER A 98 3.30 1.27 -27.05
N ARG A 99 2.40 0.33 -26.75
CA ARG A 99 0.99 0.63 -26.47
C ARG A 99 0.83 1.45 -25.20
N LEU A 100 1.52 1.12 -24.12
CA LEU A 100 1.45 1.88 -22.86
C LEU A 100 1.85 3.35 -23.08
N ILE A 101 2.95 3.60 -23.79
CA ILE A 101 3.43 4.95 -24.11
C ILE A 101 2.41 5.68 -24.98
N LYS A 102 1.87 5.02 -26.01
CA LYS A 102 0.84 5.58 -26.89
C LYS A 102 -0.43 5.94 -26.10
N ASP A 103 -0.97 5.01 -25.33
CA ASP A 103 -2.17 5.22 -24.51
C ASP A 103 -1.96 6.35 -23.50
N TRP A 104 -0.78 6.42 -22.87
CA TRP A 104 -0.42 7.51 -21.95
C TRP A 104 -0.32 8.87 -22.66
N SER A 105 0.33 8.94 -23.82
CA SER A 105 0.47 10.17 -24.61
C SER A 105 -0.87 10.73 -25.10
N GLN A 106 -1.87 9.86 -25.27
CA GLN A 106 -3.23 10.21 -25.69
C GLN A 106 -4.17 10.43 -24.50
N SER A 107 -3.74 10.04 -23.29
CA SER A 107 -4.54 10.19 -22.09
C SER A 107 -4.70 11.65 -21.73
N LYS A 108 -5.95 12.09 -21.60
CA LYS A 108 -6.30 13.38 -21.01
C LYS A 108 -6.34 13.22 -19.49
N PHE A 109 -5.21 12.90 -18.85
CA PHE A 109 -5.13 12.93 -17.39
C PHE A 109 -5.36 14.37 -16.94
N HIS A 110 -6.60 14.69 -16.56
CA HIS A 110 -6.93 15.91 -15.86
C HIS A 110 -6.30 15.77 -14.47
N HIS A 111 -5.27 16.57 -14.17
CA HIS A 111 -4.79 16.73 -12.81
C HIS A 111 -5.94 17.32 -11.99
N MET A 112 -6.77 16.48 -11.37
CA MET A 112 -7.58 16.94 -10.25
C MET A 112 -6.59 17.31 -9.16
N SER A 113 -6.33 18.60 -8.99
CA SER A 113 -5.78 19.14 -7.76
C SER A 113 -6.71 18.68 -6.64
N VAL A 114 -6.27 17.64 -5.93
CA VAL A 114 -6.94 17.26 -4.69
C VAL A 114 -6.49 18.30 -3.67
N ASP A 115 -7.31 19.32 -3.47
CA ASP A 115 -7.13 20.32 -2.42
C ASP A 115 -7.19 19.62 -1.06
N TYR A 116 -6.05 19.13 -0.58
CA TYR A 116 -5.95 18.44 0.71
C TYR A 116 -5.93 19.38 1.93
N TYR A 117 -6.09 20.70 1.74
CA TYR A 117 -5.98 21.68 2.84
C TYR A 117 -7.00 22.82 2.78
N SER A 118 -8.29 22.51 2.70
CA SER A 118 -9.36 23.47 3.02
C SER A 118 -10.38 22.84 3.99
N ARG A 119 -9.88 22.40 5.15
CA ARG A 119 -10.72 22.26 6.35
C ARG A 119 -10.48 23.47 7.25
N ASN A 120 -11.47 24.38 7.21
CA ASN A 120 -11.92 25.29 8.26
C ASN A 120 -10.87 25.77 9.26
N LYS A 121 -10.39 27.00 9.05
CA LYS A 121 -10.16 27.89 10.19
C LYS A 121 -11.49 28.55 10.51
N GLU A 122 -11.97 28.31 11.72
CA GLU A 122 -12.95 29.16 12.41
C GLU A 122 -12.46 30.62 12.47
#